data_AF-A0A9Q0AMD9-F1
#
_entry.id   AF-A0A9Q0AMD9-F1
#
_cell.length_a   1.000
_cell.length_b   1.000
_cell.length_c   1.000
_cell.angle_alpha   90.00
_cell.angle_beta   90.00
_cell.angle_gamma   90.00
#
_symmetry.space_group_name_H-M   'P 1'
#
loop_
_entity.id
_entity.type
_entity.pdbx_description
1 polymer ?
#
loop_
_entity_poly.entity_id
_entity_poly.type
_entity_poly.pdbx_seq_one_letter_code
_entity_poly.pdbx_strand_id
1 'polypeptide(L)'
;MSDHQTIQDFMLTRASCPTHSTVYAFMEPFVGDDCTWTSQRVKRQDNHVVLTYGTAVAHQAYVVVDANITEEDPPYRRYTEMRLNQMIIDTYRAAGGNLDTLQYVGLYCILNESVRYAIVKEFLSQGQDFQQAAQVEVTPASATWNDSNLFVRSGANLAQRLGREIDRIVYISHGGYLDDTLLYMIIEFKTEFASLDDPGNETQAMATTPGDDLQAGTEDELAEYDD
;
A
#
# COMPACT_ATOMS: atom_id res chain seq x y z
N MET A 1 -4.90 -20.70 -14.18
CA MET A 1 -3.53 -20.17 -14.12
C MET A 1 -3.54 -18.85 -14.85
N SER A 2 -3.38 -17.72 -14.15
CA SER A 2 -3.21 -16.42 -14.81
C SER A 2 -1.84 -16.42 -15.47
N ASP A 3 -1.77 -16.23 -16.80
CA ASP A 3 -0.52 -15.95 -17.50
C ASP A 3 0.14 -14.73 -16.84
N HIS A 4 1.21 -14.97 -16.09
CA HIS A 4 2.00 -13.91 -15.50
C HIS A 4 2.83 -13.28 -16.61
N GLN A 5 2.44 -12.09 -17.06
CA GLN A 5 3.21 -11.32 -18.01
C GLN A 5 4.48 -10.79 -17.35
N THR A 6 5.61 -11.00 -18.00
CA THR A 6 6.94 -10.56 -17.58
C THR A 6 7.28 -9.22 -18.22
N ILE A 7 8.28 -8.51 -17.69
CA ILE A 7 8.76 -7.26 -18.33
C ILE A 7 9.24 -7.49 -19.78
N GLN A 8 9.71 -8.70 -20.11
CA GLN A 8 10.19 -9.06 -21.45
C GLN A 8 9.06 -9.04 -22.49
N ASP A 9 7.83 -9.40 -22.09
CA ASP A 9 6.65 -9.35 -22.95
C ASP A 9 6.30 -7.92 -23.40
N PHE A 10 6.86 -6.92 -22.70
CA PHE A 10 6.72 -5.49 -23.00
C PHE A 10 7.99 -4.88 -23.59
N MET A 11 8.92 -5.69 -24.12
CA MET A 11 10.20 -5.24 -24.69
C MET A 11 11.08 -4.49 -23.68
N LEU A 12 10.97 -4.84 -22.39
CA LEU A 12 11.78 -4.28 -21.31
C LEU A 12 12.84 -5.27 -20.83
N THR A 13 13.91 -4.74 -20.26
CA THR A 13 15.05 -5.53 -19.74
C THR A 13 15.40 -5.12 -18.32
N ARG A 14 15.86 -6.09 -17.51
CA ARG A 14 16.44 -5.85 -16.18
C ARG A 14 17.94 -5.62 -16.28
N ALA A 15 18.46 -4.68 -15.51
CA ALA A 15 19.89 -4.48 -15.33
C ALA A 15 20.20 -4.13 -13.87
N SER A 16 21.25 -4.72 -13.31
CA SER A 16 21.76 -4.33 -11.99
C SER A 16 22.24 -2.88 -12.01
N CYS A 17 22.11 -2.19 -10.87
CA CYS A 17 22.70 -0.88 -10.67
C CYS A 17 23.30 -0.77 -9.27
N PRO A 18 24.17 0.22 -9.00
CA PRO A 18 24.74 0.42 -7.68
C PRO A 18 23.64 0.55 -6.61
N THR A 19 23.83 -0.14 -5.49
CA THR A 19 22.99 0.02 -4.29
C THR A 19 23.48 1.22 -3.50
N HIS A 20 22.60 2.19 -3.28
CA HIS A 20 22.86 3.32 -2.39
C HIS A 20 22.09 3.09 -1.09
N SER A 21 22.78 2.72 -0.01
CA SER A 21 22.14 2.37 1.28
C SER A 21 21.24 3.50 1.80
N THR A 22 21.64 4.76 1.61
CA THR A 22 20.86 5.94 2.02
C THR A 22 19.48 6.04 1.36
N VAL A 23 19.27 5.41 0.19
CA VAL A 23 17.97 5.39 -0.49
C VAL A 23 16.98 4.52 0.27
N TYR A 24 17.45 3.52 1.01
CA TYR A 24 16.60 2.55 1.69
C TYR A 24 16.49 2.77 3.21
N ALA A 25 17.24 3.73 3.75
CA ALA A 25 17.27 4.02 5.18
C ALA A 25 15.88 4.31 5.78
N PHE A 26 14.97 4.89 4.99
CA PHE A 26 13.59 5.16 5.44
C PHE A 26 12.78 3.88 5.74
N MET A 27 13.22 2.71 5.23
CA MET A 27 12.60 1.42 5.48
C MET A 27 13.13 0.75 6.76
N GLU A 28 14.31 1.12 7.25
CA GLU A 28 14.98 0.45 8.39
C GLU A 28 14.08 0.28 9.62
N PRO A 29 13.26 1.26 10.03
CA PRO A 29 12.35 1.08 11.17
C PRO A 29 11.29 -0.02 11.00
N PHE A 30 11.04 -0.46 9.76
CA PHE A 30 10.00 -1.43 9.41
C PHE A 30 10.59 -2.80 9.07
N VAL A 31 11.76 -2.81 8.42
CA VAL A 31 12.38 -4.05 7.92
C VAL A 31 13.57 -4.50 8.77
N GLY A 32 14.08 -3.65 9.67
CA GLY A 32 15.27 -3.92 10.49
C GLY A 32 16.58 -3.44 9.85
N ASP A 33 17.57 -3.22 10.71
CA ASP A 33 18.85 -2.56 10.35
C ASP A 33 19.83 -3.47 9.60
N ASP A 34 19.60 -4.78 9.57
CA ASP A 34 20.44 -5.79 8.92
C ASP A 34 20.01 -6.10 7.47
N CYS A 35 19.17 -5.25 6.91
CA CYS A 35 18.54 -5.43 5.61
C CYS A 35 19.54 -5.29 4.44
N THR A 36 19.70 -6.37 3.67
CA THR A 36 20.57 -6.39 2.48
C THR A 36 19.78 -6.08 1.21
N TRP A 37 19.93 -4.86 0.71
CA TRP A 37 19.22 -4.39 -0.49
C TRP A 37 19.95 -4.71 -1.78
N THR A 38 19.20 -5.25 -2.76
CA THR A 38 19.65 -5.38 -4.15
C THR A 38 18.94 -4.36 -5.03
N SER A 39 19.70 -3.51 -5.71
CA SER A 39 19.17 -2.50 -6.63
C SER A 39 19.21 -2.94 -8.09
N GLN A 40 18.11 -2.70 -8.80
CA GLN A 40 18.00 -2.96 -10.23
C GLN A 40 17.23 -1.85 -10.95
N ARG A 41 17.34 -1.86 -12.28
CA ARG A 41 16.57 -1.00 -13.18
C ARG A 41 15.86 -1.84 -14.23
N VAL A 42 14.67 -1.39 -14.60
CA VAL A 42 13.96 -1.85 -15.80
C VAL A 42 14.15 -0.79 -16.89
N LYS A 43 14.55 -1.21 -18.08
CA LYS A 43 14.88 -0.34 -19.22
C LYS A 43 14.18 -0.77 -20.49
N ARG A 44 13.85 0.20 -21.34
CA ARG A 44 13.47 0.00 -22.74
C ARG A 44 14.71 -0.31 -23.60
N GLN A 45 14.47 -0.74 -24.83
CA GLN A 45 15.53 -1.04 -25.82
C GLN A 45 16.41 0.18 -26.15
N ASP A 46 15.88 1.40 -26.03
CA ASP A 46 16.59 2.67 -26.21
C ASP A 46 17.36 3.12 -24.95
N ASN A 47 17.54 2.24 -23.97
CA ASN A 47 18.15 2.48 -22.66
C ASN A 47 17.41 3.48 -21.75
N HIS A 48 16.21 3.92 -22.10
CA HIS A 48 15.38 4.72 -21.20
C HIS A 48 14.98 3.89 -19.96
N VAL A 49 15.27 4.41 -18.76
CA VAL A 49 14.96 3.74 -17.48
C VAL A 49 13.52 4.04 -17.12
N VAL A 50 12.68 2.99 -17.05
CA VAL A 50 11.26 3.12 -16.70
C VAL A 50 10.99 2.87 -15.21
N LEU A 51 11.87 2.12 -14.56
CA LEU A 51 11.76 1.80 -13.13
C LEU A 51 13.15 1.60 -12.54
N THR A 52 13.46 2.27 -11.45
CA THR A 52 14.57 1.91 -10.54
C THR A 52 13.96 1.37 -9.26
N TYR A 53 14.47 0.26 -8.76
CA TYR A 53 13.89 -0.40 -7.60
C TYR A 53 14.92 -1.15 -6.76
N GLY A 54 14.58 -1.35 -5.49
CA GLY A 54 15.31 -2.16 -4.53
C GLY A 54 14.47 -3.35 -4.06
N THR A 55 15.12 -4.46 -3.78
CA THR A 55 14.50 -5.62 -3.13
C THR A 55 15.33 -6.08 -1.94
N ALA A 56 14.65 -6.46 -0.88
CA ALA A 56 15.21 -7.18 0.25
C ALA A 56 14.30 -8.37 0.54
N VAL A 57 14.49 -9.45 -0.21
CA VAL A 57 13.59 -10.61 -0.21
C VAL A 57 13.52 -11.30 1.15
N ALA A 58 14.65 -11.42 1.86
CA ALA A 58 14.70 -11.99 3.21
C ALA A 58 13.85 -11.20 4.21
N HIS A 59 13.70 -9.90 3.97
CA HIS A 59 12.94 -8.96 4.78
C HIS A 59 11.59 -8.59 4.16
N GLN A 60 11.14 -9.36 3.16
CA GLN A 60 9.80 -9.26 2.60
C GLN A 60 9.48 -7.86 2.04
N ALA A 61 10.49 -7.17 1.52
CA ALA A 61 10.38 -5.75 1.18
C ALA A 61 10.78 -5.44 -0.27
N TYR A 62 10.06 -4.47 -0.84
CA TYR A 62 10.28 -3.91 -2.16
C TYR A 62 10.26 -2.38 -2.08
N VAL A 63 11.15 -1.70 -2.78
CA VAL A 63 11.16 -0.23 -2.87
C VAL A 63 11.17 0.20 -4.32
N VAL A 64 10.19 1.03 -4.70
CA VAL A 64 10.26 1.83 -5.93
C VAL A 64 11.11 3.05 -5.65
N VAL A 65 12.26 3.17 -6.31
CA VAL A 65 13.15 4.31 -6.16
C VAL A 65 12.77 5.45 -7.12
N ASP A 66 12.44 5.08 -8.35
CA ASP A 66 12.03 6.00 -9.40
C ASP A 66 11.16 5.25 -10.42
N ALA A 67 10.11 5.90 -10.95
CA ALA A 67 9.16 5.29 -11.88
C ALA A 67 8.77 6.26 -13.00
N ASN A 68 9.45 6.15 -14.15
CA ASN A 68 9.18 6.92 -15.35
C ASN A 68 8.36 6.05 -16.32
N ILE A 69 7.04 5.96 -16.09
CA ILE A 69 6.13 5.14 -16.90
C ILE A 69 5.32 5.94 -17.93
N THR A 70 5.38 7.26 -17.86
CA THR A 70 4.72 8.23 -18.75
C THR A 70 5.65 9.40 -19.06
N GLU A 71 5.49 10.00 -20.23
CA GLU A 71 6.08 11.30 -20.57
C GLU A 71 5.65 12.37 -19.56
N GLU A 72 6.53 13.35 -19.31
CA GLU A 72 6.26 14.49 -18.42
C GLU A 72 5.34 15.53 -19.08
N ASP A 73 5.37 15.63 -20.41
CA ASP A 73 4.59 16.62 -21.18
C ASP A 73 3.33 16.01 -21.81
N PRO A 74 2.20 16.74 -21.85
CA PRO A 74 1.03 16.36 -22.62
C PRO A 74 1.40 16.04 -24.08
N PRO A 75 0.92 14.92 -24.66
CA PRO A 75 -0.23 14.14 -24.21
C PRO A 75 0.08 12.98 -23.24
N TYR A 76 1.15 13.04 -22.43
CA TYR A 76 1.49 12.05 -21.39
C TYR A 76 1.54 10.62 -21.92
N ARG A 77 2.29 10.39 -23.03
CA ARG A 77 2.35 9.05 -23.61
C ARG A 77 3.03 8.09 -22.67
N ARG A 78 2.53 6.86 -22.61
CA ARG A 78 3.13 5.82 -21.77
C ARG A 78 4.42 5.32 -22.42
N TYR A 79 5.49 5.21 -21.63
CA TYR A 79 6.74 4.59 -22.08
C TYR A 79 6.61 3.07 -22.20
N THR A 80 5.62 2.47 -21.53
CA THR A 80 5.30 1.06 -21.59
C THR A 80 3.85 0.81 -21.19
N GLU A 81 3.23 -0.19 -21.82
CA GLU A 81 1.88 -0.62 -21.47
C GLU A 81 1.81 -1.35 -20.14
N MET A 82 2.94 -1.92 -19.68
CA MET A 82 3.03 -2.58 -18.38
C MET A 82 2.77 -1.58 -17.26
N ARG A 83 1.87 -1.95 -16.34
CA ARG A 83 1.52 -1.11 -15.18
C ARG A 83 2.58 -1.30 -14.08
N LEU A 84 2.77 -0.27 -13.23
CA LEU A 84 3.75 -0.31 -12.14
C LEU A 84 3.55 -1.52 -11.22
N ASN A 85 2.31 -1.82 -10.82
CA ASN A 85 2.01 -2.99 -9.99
C ASN A 85 2.36 -4.32 -10.67
N GLN A 86 2.21 -4.44 -12.00
CA GLN A 86 2.67 -5.62 -12.74
C GLN A 86 4.20 -5.72 -12.72
N MET A 87 4.89 -4.58 -12.88
CA MET A 87 6.35 -4.55 -12.78
C MET A 87 6.81 -5.00 -11.40
N ILE A 88 6.24 -4.47 -10.32
CA ILE A 88 6.57 -4.86 -8.94
C ILE A 88 6.42 -6.37 -8.75
N ILE A 89 5.31 -6.95 -9.21
CA ILE A 89 5.04 -8.39 -9.14
C ILE A 89 6.12 -9.19 -9.89
N ASP A 90 6.43 -8.80 -11.13
CA ASP A 90 7.43 -9.51 -11.95
C ASP A 90 8.85 -9.38 -11.40
N THR A 91 9.25 -8.17 -11.01
CA THR A 91 10.60 -7.89 -10.53
C THR A 91 10.87 -8.49 -9.15
N TYR A 92 9.87 -8.49 -8.26
CA TYR A 92 10.01 -9.15 -6.96
C TYR A 92 10.11 -10.68 -7.10
N ARG A 93 9.29 -11.29 -7.97
CA ARG A 93 9.43 -12.72 -8.32
C ARG A 93 10.78 -13.03 -8.94
N ALA A 94 11.25 -12.20 -9.86
CA ALA A 94 12.55 -12.37 -10.52
C ALA A 94 13.73 -12.26 -9.55
N ALA A 95 13.57 -11.54 -8.43
CA ALA A 95 14.54 -11.50 -7.33
C ALA A 95 14.49 -12.73 -6.41
N GLY A 96 13.58 -13.69 -6.67
CA GLY A 96 13.34 -14.86 -5.82
C GLY A 96 12.34 -14.61 -4.69
N GLY A 97 11.63 -13.47 -4.70
CA GLY A 97 10.64 -13.13 -3.69
C GLY A 97 9.35 -13.94 -3.83
N ASN A 98 8.77 -14.32 -2.68
CA ASN A 98 7.43 -14.89 -2.61
C ASN A 98 6.39 -13.77 -2.38
N LEU A 99 5.47 -13.57 -3.32
CA LEU A 99 4.44 -12.52 -3.22
C LEU A 99 3.49 -12.73 -2.04
N ASP A 100 3.27 -13.98 -1.66
CA ASP A 100 2.44 -14.34 -0.50
C ASP A 100 3.04 -13.80 0.80
N THR A 101 4.37 -13.59 0.81
CA THR A 101 5.11 -13.05 1.95
C THR A 101 5.56 -11.61 1.73
N LEU A 102 5.22 -10.92 0.63
CA LEU A 102 5.64 -9.53 0.41
C LEU A 102 4.95 -8.60 1.42
N GLN A 103 5.61 -8.14 2.46
CA GLN A 103 4.99 -7.37 3.54
C GLN A 103 5.03 -5.87 3.28
N TYR A 104 6.15 -5.35 2.75
CA TYR A 104 6.39 -3.93 2.65
C TYR A 104 6.67 -3.47 1.22
N VAL A 105 5.96 -2.43 0.79
CA VAL A 105 6.24 -1.73 -0.47
C VAL A 105 6.50 -0.25 -0.18
N GLY A 106 7.75 0.17 -0.31
CA GLY A 106 8.19 1.55 -0.14
C GLY A 106 8.23 2.31 -1.47
N LEU A 107 8.00 3.61 -1.40
CA LEU A 107 8.21 4.56 -2.48
C LEU A 107 9.15 5.65 -2.01
N TYR A 108 10.28 5.73 -2.69
CA TYR A 108 11.30 6.72 -2.45
C TYR A 108 10.92 8.05 -3.13
N CYS A 109 11.15 9.17 -2.45
CA CYS A 109 11.17 10.53 -2.99
C CYS A 109 10.03 10.84 -3.98
N ILE A 110 8.84 11.08 -3.44
CA ILE A 110 7.64 11.36 -4.22
C ILE A 110 7.70 12.79 -4.78
N LEU A 111 7.95 12.93 -6.08
CA LEU A 111 8.07 14.23 -6.76
C LEU A 111 6.75 14.75 -7.35
N ASN A 112 5.75 13.89 -7.58
CA ASN A 112 4.50 14.32 -8.21
C ASN A 112 3.73 15.29 -7.30
N GLU A 113 3.58 16.54 -7.75
CA GLU A 113 2.97 17.63 -6.97
C GLU A 113 1.56 17.31 -6.45
N SER A 114 0.70 16.71 -7.29
CA SER A 114 -0.67 16.33 -6.87
C SER A 114 -0.67 15.27 -5.77
N VAL A 115 0.28 14.31 -5.82
CA VAL A 115 0.47 13.33 -4.75
C VAL A 115 1.02 14.00 -3.49
N ARG A 116 2.01 14.89 -3.62
CA ARG A 116 2.60 15.62 -2.49
C ARG A 116 1.52 16.41 -1.74
N TYR A 117 0.65 17.13 -2.45
CA TYR A 117 -0.48 17.84 -1.84
C TYR A 117 -1.45 16.92 -1.11
N ALA A 118 -1.73 15.73 -1.64
CA ALA A 118 -2.58 14.76 -0.96
C ALA A 118 -1.93 14.28 0.35
N ILE A 119 -0.63 13.97 0.33
CA ILE A 119 0.13 13.54 1.51
C ILE A 119 0.16 14.66 2.57
N VAL A 120 0.41 15.90 2.17
CA VAL A 120 0.44 17.04 3.10
C VAL A 120 -0.90 17.24 3.80
N LYS A 121 -2.02 17.03 3.11
CA LYS A 121 -3.34 17.09 3.76
C LYS A 121 -3.49 16.05 4.87
N GLU A 122 -2.91 14.86 4.69
CA GLU A 122 -2.91 13.82 5.73
C GLU A 122 -2.10 14.28 6.96
N PHE A 123 -0.89 14.83 6.76
CA PHE A 123 -0.10 15.42 7.85
C PHE A 123 -0.87 16.51 8.62
N LEU A 124 -1.46 17.47 7.89
CA LEU A 124 -2.23 18.56 8.49
C LEU A 124 -3.47 18.07 9.24
N SER A 125 -4.16 17.06 8.72
CA SER A 125 -5.36 16.48 9.36
C SER A 125 -5.05 15.85 10.72
N GLN A 126 -3.82 15.36 10.91
CA GLN A 126 -3.32 14.77 12.15
C GLN A 126 -2.57 15.78 13.02
N GLY A 127 -2.62 17.07 12.68
CA GLY A 127 -1.94 18.14 13.44
C GLY A 127 -0.42 18.10 13.35
N GLN A 128 0.15 17.43 12.34
CA GLN A 128 1.58 17.32 12.14
C GLN A 128 2.09 18.37 11.14
N ASP A 129 3.26 18.94 11.43
CA ASP A 129 3.96 19.84 10.50
C ASP A 129 4.89 19.03 9.59
N PHE A 130 4.49 18.88 8.33
CA PHE A 130 5.30 18.18 7.32
C PHE A 130 6.60 18.91 6.98
N GLN A 131 6.78 20.18 7.34
CA GLN A 131 8.04 20.91 7.14
C GLN A 131 9.11 20.50 8.15
N GLN A 132 8.75 19.74 9.18
CA GLN A 132 9.65 19.06 10.10
C GLN A 132 9.75 17.57 9.76
N ALA A 133 10.76 16.91 10.31
CA ALA A 133 10.81 15.45 10.28
C ALA A 133 9.61 14.88 11.03
N ALA A 134 8.73 14.17 10.32
CA ALA A 134 7.47 13.68 10.85
C ALA A 134 7.02 12.44 10.09
N GLN A 135 6.18 11.63 10.74
CA GLN A 135 5.49 10.51 10.12
C GLN A 135 4.01 10.55 10.48
N VAL A 136 3.16 10.13 9.54
CA VAL A 136 1.74 9.89 9.79
C VAL A 136 1.34 8.54 9.26
N GLU A 137 0.50 7.86 10.03
CA GLU A 137 -0.05 6.57 9.66
C GLU A 137 -1.51 6.75 9.23
N VAL A 138 -1.89 6.08 8.15
CA VAL A 138 -3.23 6.11 7.62
C VAL A 138 -3.69 4.69 7.36
N THR A 139 -4.84 4.33 7.92
CA THR A 139 -5.48 3.03 7.64
C THR A 139 -6.40 3.16 6.42
N PRO A 140 -6.68 2.07 5.69
CA PRO A 140 -7.67 2.11 4.62
C PRO A 140 -9.05 2.64 5.04
N ALA A 141 -9.44 2.47 6.31
CA ALA A 141 -10.73 2.94 6.82
C ALA A 141 -10.74 4.46 7.11
N SER A 142 -9.58 5.02 7.47
CA SER A 142 -9.43 6.44 7.80
C SER A 142 -8.96 7.28 6.62
N ALA A 143 -8.34 6.65 5.61
CA ALA A 143 -7.90 7.32 4.41
C ALA A 143 -9.12 7.87 3.67
N THR A 144 -9.17 9.17 3.45
CA THR A 144 -9.78 9.65 2.21
C THR A 144 -8.93 9.09 1.08
N TRP A 145 -9.31 7.90 0.59
CA TRP A 145 -8.72 7.29 -0.60
C TRP A 145 -8.91 8.24 -1.75
N ASN A 146 -7.98 9.17 -1.86
CA ASN A 146 -8.07 10.20 -2.85
C ASN A 146 -7.71 9.53 -4.18
N ASP A 147 -8.70 9.40 -5.06
CA ASP A 147 -8.52 8.87 -6.42
C ASP A 147 -7.43 9.62 -7.21
N SER A 148 -7.02 10.80 -6.74
CA SER A 148 -5.90 11.58 -7.28
C SER A 148 -4.52 11.06 -6.88
N ASN A 149 -4.38 10.24 -5.83
CA ASN A 149 -3.09 9.67 -5.43
C ASN A 149 -2.82 8.38 -6.22
N LEU A 150 -2.09 8.50 -7.33
CA LEU A 150 -1.75 7.40 -8.22
C LEU A 150 -1.02 6.26 -7.52
N PHE A 151 -0.22 6.55 -6.50
CA PHE A 151 0.55 5.53 -5.80
C PHE A 151 -0.29 4.76 -4.78
N VAL A 152 -1.18 5.44 -4.07
CA VAL A 152 -2.19 4.81 -3.22
C VAL A 152 -3.09 3.90 -4.06
N ARG A 153 -3.55 4.38 -5.23
CA ARG A 153 -4.27 3.54 -6.21
C ARG A 153 -3.45 2.36 -6.72
N SER A 154 -2.18 2.57 -7.05
CA SER A 154 -1.28 1.49 -7.47
C SER A 154 -1.09 0.46 -6.34
N GLY A 155 -1.03 0.92 -5.09
CA GLY A 155 -1.00 0.12 -3.88
C GLY A 155 -2.25 -0.73 -3.70
N ALA A 156 -3.44 -0.13 -3.77
CA ALA A 156 -4.71 -0.85 -3.71
C ALA A 156 -4.84 -1.89 -4.84
N ASN A 157 -4.49 -1.51 -6.07
CA ASN A 157 -4.48 -2.44 -7.21
C ASN A 157 -3.46 -3.57 -7.02
N LEU A 158 -2.34 -3.30 -6.35
CA LEU A 158 -1.37 -4.33 -5.98
C LEU A 158 -1.97 -5.26 -4.92
N ALA A 159 -2.53 -4.72 -3.84
CA ALA A 159 -3.21 -5.46 -2.78
C ALA A 159 -4.27 -6.41 -3.35
N GLN A 160 -5.16 -5.90 -4.21
CA GLN A 160 -6.19 -6.67 -4.89
C GLN A 160 -5.60 -7.81 -5.74
N ARG A 161 -4.53 -7.55 -6.49
CA ARG A 161 -3.86 -8.57 -7.31
C ARG A 161 -3.18 -9.65 -6.48
N LEU A 162 -2.71 -9.29 -5.29
CA LEU A 162 -2.10 -10.21 -4.34
C LEU A 162 -3.16 -10.97 -3.51
N GLY A 163 -4.43 -10.58 -3.58
CA GLY A 163 -5.48 -11.13 -2.70
C GLY A 163 -5.25 -10.74 -1.24
N ARG A 164 -4.69 -9.55 -1.00
CA ARG A 164 -4.30 -9.07 0.33
C ARG A 164 -4.93 -7.73 0.63
N GLU A 165 -5.07 -7.45 1.92
CA GLU A 165 -5.49 -6.15 2.42
C GLU A 165 -4.27 -5.31 2.81
N ILE A 166 -4.40 -4.00 2.61
CA ILE A 166 -3.46 -3.04 3.18
C ILE A 166 -3.78 -2.92 4.67
N ASP A 167 -2.77 -3.06 5.51
CA ASP A 167 -2.89 -2.84 6.95
C ASP A 167 -2.86 -1.33 7.22
N ARG A 168 -1.79 -0.68 6.77
CA ARG A 168 -1.61 0.77 6.87
C ARG A 168 -0.72 1.31 5.77
N ILE A 169 -0.81 2.62 5.60
CA ILE A 169 0.07 3.43 4.77
C ILE A 169 0.79 4.40 5.70
N VAL A 170 2.11 4.43 5.64
CA VAL A 170 2.94 5.37 6.41
C VAL A 170 3.51 6.41 5.46
N TYR A 171 3.20 7.68 5.71
CA TYR A 171 3.85 8.80 5.03
C TYR A 171 4.96 9.34 5.92
N ILE A 172 6.13 9.58 5.33
CA ILE A 172 7.31 10.08 6.06
C ILE A 172 7.78 11.36 5.38
N SER A 173 7.98 12.41 6.18
CA SER A 173 8.61 13.65 5.78
C SER A 173 9.96 13.79 6.49
N HIS A 174 10.99 14.24 5.77
CA HIS A 174 12.28 14.66 6.35
C HIS A 174 12.36 16.18 6.58
N GLY A 175 11.25 16.88 6.41
CA GLY A 175 11.18 18.34 6.51
C GLY A 175 11.67 19.09 5.28
N GLY A 176 11.40 20.39 5.24
CA GLY A 176 11.67 21.29 4.11
C GLY A 176 10.43 22.00 3.57
N TYR A 177 10.62 22.84 2.54
CA TYR A 177 9.50 23.45 1.80
C TYR A 177 8.83 22.44 0.88
N LEU A 178 7.55 22.66 0.51
CA LEU A 178 6.78 21.70 -0.30
C LEU A 178 7.46 21.27 -1.61
N ASP A 179 8.38 22.04 -2.18
CA ASP A 179 9.11 21.65 -3.39
C ASP A 179 10.44 20.93 -3.06
N ASP A 180 10.97 21.10 -1.85
CA ASP A 180 12.24 20.56 -1.37
C ASP A 180 12.07 19.39 -0.38
N THR A 181 10.86 19.16 0.15
CA THR A 181 10.60 18.13 1.16
C THR A 181 10.81 16.74 0.54
N LEU A 182 11.60 15.90 1.18
CA LEU A 182 11.64 14.49 0.80
C LEU A 182 10.45 13.78 1.45
N LEU A 183 9.49 13.40 0.62
CA LEU A 183 8.31 12.63 1.02
C LEU A 183 8.47 11.18 0.59
N TYR A 184 8.23 10.28 1.53
CA TYR A 184 8.26 8.84 1.33
C TYR A 184 6.91 8.24 1.69
N MET A 185 6.63 7.07 1.13
CA MET A 185 5.44 6.29 1.45
C MET A 185 5.82 4.83 1.65
N ILE A 186 5.24 4.18 2.66
CA ILE A 186 5.33 2.75 2.88
C ILE A 186 3.93 2.19 2.90
N ILE A 187 3.69 1.14 2.14
CA ILE A 187 2.48 0.34 2.18
C ILE A 187 2.82 -0.95 2.91
N GLU A 188 2.13 -1.20 4.02
CA GLU A 188 2.20 -2.45 4.76
C GLU A 188 0.95 -3.30 4.44
N PHE A 189 1.16 -4.55 4.07
CA PHE A 189 0.09 -5.50 3.83
C PHE A 189 -0.15 -6.37 5.06
N LYS A 190 -1.40 -6.71 5.35
CA LYS A 190 -1.75 -7.67 6.41
C LYS A 190 -1.08 -9.02 6.14
N THR A 191 -0.48 -9.60 7.17
CA THR A 191 0.20 -10.90 7.13
C THR A 191 -0.77 -12.07 7.27
N GLU A 192 -1.97 -11.82 7.78
CA GLU A 192 -3.04 -12.80 7.84
C GLU A 192 -3.80 -12.81 6.51
N PHE A 193 -3.84 -13.98 5.86
CA PHE A 193 -4.86 -14.22 4.84
C PHE A 193 -6.20 -14.22 5.57
N ALA A 194 -7.13 -13.35 5.19
CA ALA A 194 -8.53 -13.57 5.53
C ALA A 194 -8.87 -14.98 5.02
N SER A 195 -9.01 -15.95 5.92
CA SER A 195 -9.41 -17.30 5.54
C SER A 195 -10.80 -17.17 4.93
N LEU A 196 -10.89 -17.30 3.61
CA LEU A 196 -12.16 -17.28 2.90
C LEU A 196 -13.01 -18.54 3.10
N ASP A 197 -12.66 -19.38 4.08
CA ASP A 197 -13.39 -20.58 4.46
C ASP A 197 -13.44 -20.71 5.99
N ASP A 198 -14.40 -20.03 6.62
CA ASP A 198 -15.07 -20.60 7.80
C ASP A 198 -16.58 -20.67 7.53
N PRO A 199 -17.09 -21.74 6.89
CA PRO A 199 -18.51 -22.03 6.81
C PRO A 199 -19.10 -22.52 8.16
N GLY A 200 -18.38 -22.37 9.28
CA GLY A 200 -18.70 -22.97 10.57
C GLY A 200 -19.48 -22.11 11.57
N ASN A 201 -19.98 -20.93 11.21
CA ASN A 201 -20.79 -20.11 12.14
C ASN A 201 -22.26 -19.92 11.71
N GLU A 202 -22.83 -20.93 11.06
CA GLU A 202 -24.28 -21.11 10.94
C GLU A 202 -24.78 -22.21 11.89
N THR A 203 -24.66 -22.06 13.21
CA THR A 203 -25.65 -22.64 14.14
C THR A 203 -25.49 -22.09 15.55
N GLN A 204 -26.28 -21.07 15.89
CA GLN A 204 -27.01 -21.02 17.15
C GLN A 204 -28.15 -19.99 17.05
N ALA A 205 -29.08 -20.27 16.14
CA ALA A 205 -30.44 -19.79 16.25
C ALA A 205 -31.36 -20.99 16.49
N MET A 206 -32.18 -20.87 17.52
CA MET A 206 -33.36 -21.66 17.88
C MET A 206 -33.16 -22.91 18.74
N ALA A 207 -33.53 -22.79 20.03
CA ALA A 207 -34.66 -23.53 20.58
C ALA A 207 -35.03 -22.98 21.98
N THR A 208 -35.91 -21.97 22.03
CA THR A 208 -36.78 -21.78 23.20
C THR A 208 -38.20 -22.13 22.76
N THR A 209 -38.64 -23.32 23.14
CA THR A 209 -40.04 -23.76 23.01
C THR A 209 -40.81 -23.29 24.24
N PRO A 210 -42.07 -22.84 24.10
CA PRO A 210 -42.88 -22.28 25.19
C PRO A 210 -43.56 -23.36 26.02
N GLY A 211 -43.81 -23.05 27.31
CA GLY A 211 -44.62 -23.88 28.20
C GLY A 211 -44.74 -23.28 29.60
N ASP A 212 -45.82 -22.53 29.80
CA ASP A 212 -46.66 -22.35 31.00
C ASP A 212 -46.08 -22.67 32.39
N ASP A 213 -46.09 -21.70 33.32
CA ASP A 213 -47.20 -21.56 34.29
C ASP A 213 -46.99 -20.45 35.34
N LEU A 214 -48.10 -19.74 35.62
CA LEU A 214 -48.57 -19.17 36.90
C LEU A 214 -47.99 -17.86 37.51
N GLN A 215 -48.78 -16.79 37.31
CA GLN A 215 -49.41 -15.86 38.28
C GLN A 215 -48.62 -15.17 39.42
N ALA A 216 -48.62 -13.83 39.36
CA ALA A 216 -49.15 -12.84 40.34
C ALA A 216 -48.73 -11.45 39.81
N GLY A 217 -49.60 -10.46 39.56
CA GLY A 217 -50.52 -9.80 40.49
C GLY A 217 -49.92 -8.43 40.89
N THR A 218 -50.77 -7.38 40.93
CA THR A 218 -50.57 -5.95 41.27
C THR A 218 -49.98 -5.07 40.15
N GLU A 219 -50.78 -4.26 39.44
CA GLU A 219 -51.46 -2.98 39.79
C GLU A 219 -50.55 -1.75 39.60
N ASP A 220 -51.13 -0.77 38.88
CA ASP A 220 -50.80 0.67 38.79
C ASP A 220 -49.43 1.07 38.18
N GLU A 221 -49.26 2.13 37.38
CA GLU A 221 -50.02 3.38 37.27
C GLU A 221 -49.71 4.10 35.93
N LEU A 222 -50.55 5.07 35.59
CA LEU A 222 -50.64 5.87 34.35
C LEU A 222 -49.51 6.91 34.16
N ALA A 223 -49.25 7.27 32.89
CA ALA A 223 -49.14 8.64 32.33
C ALA A 223 -48.31 8.60 31.02
N GLU A 224 -48.94 8.75 29.85
CA GLU A 224 -49.10 10.03 29.13
C GLU A 224 -47.81 10.85 29.00
N TYR A 225 -47.29 10.97 27.77
CA TYR A 225 -46.92 12.24 27.15
C TYR A 225 -46.79 12.04 25.62
N ASP A 226 -47.78 12.55 24.90
CA ASP A 226 -47.68 12.95 23.49
C ASP A 226 -47.02 14.35 23.43
N ASP A 227 -45.94 14.48 22.66
CA ASP A 227 -45.75 15.42 21.53
C ASP A 227 -44.32 15.31 20.96
#